data_AF-A5HHU1-F1
#
_entry.id   AF-A5HHU1-F1
#
_cell.length_a   1.000
_cell.length_b   1.000
_cell.length_c   1.000
_cell.angle_alpha   90.00
_cell.angle_beta   90.00
_cell.angle_gamma   90.00
#
_symmetry.space_group_name_H-M   'P 1'
#
loop_
_entity.id
_entity.type
_entity.pdbx_description
1 polymer ?
#
loop_
_entity_poly.entity_id
_entity_poly.type
_entity_poly.pdbx_seq_one_letter_code
_entity_poly.pdbx_strand_id
1 'polypeptide(L)' 'YLYDNQLTALPNGVFDQLVNLKWLRLYNNQLTALLNGVFDQLVNLKELELDNNQLTAIPNGVFD' A
#
# COMPACT_ATOMS: atom_id res chain seq x y z
N TYR A 1 10.87 3.87 1.56
CA TYR A 1 10.59 4.02 0.12
C TYR A 1 10.64 2.64 -0.51
N LEU A 2 9.57 2.22 -1.20
CA LEU A 2 9.41 0.88 -1.79
C LEU A 2 9.11 0.95 -3.30
N TYR A 3 9.24 2.13 -3.90
CA TYR A 3 9.01 2.35 -5.33
C TYR A 3 10.14 1.76 -6.19
N ASP A 4 9.92 1.57 -7.49
CA ASP A 4 10.89 1.01 -8.44
C ASP A 4 11.45 -0.36 -8.01
N ASN A 5 10.54 -1.29 -7.70
CA ASN A 5 10.88 -2.64 -7.24
C ASN A 5 10.07 -3.69 -8.01
N GLN A 6 10.19 -4.95 -7.60
CA GLN A 6 9.47 -6.09 -8.19
C GLN A 6 8.48 -6.70 -7.19
N LEU A 7 7.89 -5.88 -6.31
CA LEU A 7 6.93 -6.36 -5.33
C LEU A 7 5.66 -6.84 -6.04
N THR A 8 5.28 -8.10 -5.82
CA THR A 8 4.07 -8.71 -6.38
C THR A 8 2.91 -8.77 -5.38
N ALA A 9 3.22 -8.69 -4.08
CA ALA A 9 2.26 -8.68 -2.99
C ALA A 9 2.79 -7.90 -1.79
N LEU A 10 1.87 -7.49 -0.90
CA LEU A 10 2.17 -6.91 0.40
C LEU A 10 1.79 -7.93 1.49
N PRO A 11 2.70 -8.29 2.41
CA PRO A 11 2.34 -9.15 3.53
C PRO A 11 1.24 -8.52 4.40
N ASN A 12 0.39 -9.35 4.99
CA ASN A 12 -0.63 -8.87 5.91
C ASN A 12 0.01 -8.15 7.11
N GLY A 13 -0.52 -6.97 7.44
CA GLY A 13 -0.06 -6.17 8.57
C GLY A 13 1.35 -5.56 8.43
N VAL A 14 1.95 -5.58 7.24
CA VAL A 14 3.33 -5.09 7.02
C VAL A 14 3.52 -3.62 7.41
N PHE A 15 2.44 -2.84 7.46
CA PHE A 15 2.45 -1.42 7.79
C PHE A 15 1.82 -1.07 9.14
N ASP A 16 1.37 -2.06 9.92
CA ASP A 16 0.52 -1.84 11.11
C ASP A 16 1.17 -0.99 12.20
N GLN A 17 2.50 -1.05 12.30
CA GLN A 17 3.25 -0.31 13.32
C GLN A 17 3.69 1.09 12.84
N LEU A 18 3.42 1.44 11.59
CA LEU A 18 3.89 2.68 10.97
C LEU A 18 2.89 3.83 11.17
N VAL A 19 2.32 3.95 12.36
CA VAL A 19 1.27 4.92 12.72
C VAL A 19 1.63 6.39 12.44
N ASN A 20 2.93 6.71 12.40
CA ASN A 20 3.43 8.07 12.14
C ASN A 20 3.86 8.30 10.67
N LEU A 21 3.69 7.32 9.78
CA LEU A 21 4.10 7.43 8.40
C LEU A 21 3.23 8.45 7.67
N LYS A 22 3.88 9.39 6.98
CA LYS A 22 3.20 10.46 6.22
C LYS A 22 3.17 10.20 4.71
N TRP A 23 4.14 9.44 4.21
CA TRP A 23 4.29 9.14 2.78
C TRP A 23 4.60 7.67 2.59
N LEU A 24 3.79 6.99 1.78
CA LEU A 24 4.03 5.62 1.34
C LEU A 24 4.08 5.58 -0.18
N ARG A 25 5.26 5.28 -0.72
CA ARG A 25 5.51 5.20 -2.16
C ARG A 25 5.78 3.78 -2.57
N LEU A 26 4.85 3.23 -3.35
CA LEU A 26 4.81 1.86 -3.87
C LEU A 26 4.70 1.84 -5.41
N TYR A 27 4.82 2.99 -6.07
CA TYR A 27 4.74 3.08 -7.52
C TYR A 27 5.85 2.28 -8.23
N ASN A 28 5.64 1.95 -9.52
CA ASN A 28 6.56 1.14 -10.33
C ASN A 28 6.89 -0.21 -9.64
N ASN A 29 5.85 -0.98 -9.33
CA ASN A 29 5.93 -2.35 -8.81
C ASN A 29 5.04 -3.28 -9.64
N GLN A 30 4.81 -4.51 -9.16
CA GLN A 30 4.02 -5.54 -9.83
C GLN A 30 2.84 -6.00 -8.96
N LEU A 31 2.34 -5.15 -8.07
CA LEU A 31 1.22 -5.49 -7.18
C LEU A 31 -0.03 -5.75 -8.02
N THR A 32 -0.60 -6.95 -7.88
CA THR A 32 -1.81 -7.36 -8.61
C THR A 32 -3.09 -7.22 -7.78
N ALA A 33 -2.95 -7.22 -6.45
CA ALA A 33 -4.03 -7.02 -5.50
C ALA A 33 -3.52 -6.36 -4.21
N LEU A 34 -4.45 -5.78 -3.45
CA LEU A 34 -4.23 -5.27 -2.09
C LEU A 34 -5.06 -6.12 -1.12
N LEU A 35 -4.57 -6.28 0.11
CA LEU A 35 -5.34 -6.90 1.17
C LEU A 35 -6.27 -5.87 1.80
N ASN A 36 -7.46 -6.30 2.23
CA ASN A 36 -8.33 -5.46 3.05
C ASN A 36 -7.56 -5.02 4.30
N GLY A 37 -7.72 -3.76 4.66
CA GLY A 37 -7.12 -3.17 5.83
C GLY A 37 -5.62 -2.94 5.80
N VAL A 38 -4.94 -3.19 4.67
CA VAL A 38 -3.46 -3.11 4.59
C VAL A 38 -2.91 -1.72 4.92
N PHE A 39 -3.75 -0.68 4.90
CA PHE A 39 -3.36 0.70 5.22
C PHE A 39 -4.08 1.31 6.44
N ASP A 40 -4.95 0.57 7.15
CA ASP A 40 -5.82 1.13 8.20
C ASP A 40 -5.04 1.78 9.35
N GLN A 41 -3.90 1.20 9.71
CA GLN A 41 -3.07 1.72 10.80
C GLN A 41 -2.23 2.94 10.40
N LEU A 42 -2.23 3.31 9.12
CA LEU A 42 -1.52 4.49 8.61
C LEU A 42 -2.33 5.77 8.84
N VAL A 43 -2.79 5.98 10.07
CA VAL A 43 -3.70 7.07 10.48
C VAL A 43 -3.16 8.48 10.23
N ASN A 44 -1.85 8.63 10.02
CA ASN A 44 -1.19 9.91 9.71
C ASN A 44 -0.73 10.02 8.24
N LEU A 45 -1.13 9.08 7.38
CA LEU A 45 -0.74 9.07 5.98
C LEU A 45 -1.35 10.26 5.25
N LYS A 46 -0.51 10.97 4.51
CA LYS A 46 -0.92 12.11 3.69
C LYS A 46 -0.90 11.79 2.21
N GLU A 47 -0.05 10.85 1.81
CA GLU A 47 0.19 10.53 0.42
C GLU A 47 0.51 9.04 0.27
N LEU A 48 -0.22 8.40 -0.63
CA LEU A 48 -0.04 7.02 -1.06
C LEU A 48 0.08 7.00 -2.57
N GLU A 49 1.23 6.56 -3.07
CA GLU A 49 1.50 6.44 -4.50
C GLU A 49 1.55 4.95 -4.86
N LEU A 50 0.60 4.52 -5.70
CA LEU A 50 0.41 3.13 -6.16
C LEU A 50 0.41 3.01 -7.70
N ASP A 51 0.65 4.10 -8.42
CA ASP A 51 0.67 4.12 -9.88
C ASP A 51 1.72 3.16 -10.46
N ASN A 52 1.55 2.77 -11.72
CA ASN A 52 2.42 1.79 -12.40
C ASN A 52 2.58 0.48 -11.60
N ASN A 53 1.47 -0.01 -11.05
CA ASN A 53 1.29 -1.39 -10.60
C ASN A 53 0.34 -2.14 -11.55
N GLN A 54 -0.02 -3.37 -11.21
CA GLN A 54 -0.92 -4.23 -12.00
C GLN A 54 -2.28 -4.41 -11.29
N LEU A 55 -2.67 -3.43 -10.46
CA LEU A 55 -3.93 -3.46 -9.72
C LEU A 55 -5.11 -3.32 -10.70
N THR A 56 -6.01 -4.29 -10.70
CA THR A 56 -7.22 -4.27 -11.53
C THR A 56 -8.44 -3.73 -10.79
N ALA A 57 -8.40 -3.77 -9.46
CA ALA A 57 -9.44 -3.28 -8.58
C ALA A 57 -8.82 -2.82 -7.25
N ILE A 58 -9.57 -1.97 -6.55
CA ILE A 58 -9.30 -1.59 -5.17
C ILE A 58 -10.39 -2.27 -4.32
N PRO A 59 -10.02 -3.17 -3.38
CA PRO A 59 -11.02 -3.83 -2.57
C PRO A 59 -11.71 -2.85 -1.61
N ASN A 60 -12.96 -3.15 -1.27
CA ASN A 60 -13.67 -2.41 -0.24
C ASN A 60 -12.95 -2.60 1.10
N GLY A 61 -12.79 -1.51 1.85
CA GLY A 61 -12.14 -1.53 3.16
C GLY A 61 -10.62 -1.70 3.12
N VAL A 62 -9.96 -1.21 2.06
CA VAL A 62 -8.49 -1.11 2.01
C VAL A 62 -7.96 0.09 2.83
N PHE A 63 -8.84 1.01 3.25
CA PHE A 63 -8.57 2.28 3.91
C PHE A 63 -9.52 2.54 5.10
N ASP A 64 -9.97 1.48 5.79
CA ASP A 64 -10.99 1.61 6.85
C ASP A 64 -10.42 2.20 8.16
#